data_AF-A0AA90NWA0-F1
#
_entry.id   AF-A0AA90NWA0-F1
#
_cell.length_a   1.000
_cell.length_b   1.000
_cell.length_c   1.000
_cell.angle_alpha   90.00
_cell.angle_beta   90.00
_cell.angle_gamma   90.00
#
_symmetry.space_group_name_H-M   'P 1'
#
loop_
_entity.id
_entity.type
_entity.pdbx_description
1 polymer ?
#
loop_
_entity_poly.entity_id
_entity_poly.type
_entity_poly.pdbx_seq_one_letter_code
_entity_poly.pdbx_strand_id
1 'polypeptide(L)'
;MVEHRSKKIAIGKLCRGVSINQTVTWHSKKKVSGIPLYIAARRTLKVLLIVVATKKPGSIIDDYSKRWSIETMFGNLKSRGFNLESTNMINLDRMDKLMGLLTIAVVWCLLVGHRCYGNANKLPLNKHYRPAKSLFRLGLDRLRRVLKKSCAKNDQTTYLDLLNILSRT
;
A
#
# COMPACT_ATOMS: atom_id res chain seq x y z
N MET A 1 -6.54 27.79 -5.74
CA MET A 1 -7.07 28.26 -7.06
C MET A 1 -6.03 27.98 -8.14
N VAL A 2 -6.45 27.76 -9.40
CA VAL A 2 -5.55 27.59 -10.56
C VAL A 2 -5.62 28.80 -11.45
N GLU A 3 -4.48 29.28 -11.91
CA GLU A 3 -4.42 30.25 -12.99
C GLU A 3 -4.43 29.54 -14.34
N HIS A 4 -5.47 29.81 -15.14
CA HIS A 4 -5.65 29.21 -16.45
C HIS A 4 -6.16 30.26 -17.44
N ARG A 5 -5.38 30.54 -18.50
CA ARG A 5 -5.67 31.60 -19.50
C ARG A 5 -5.92 32.97 -18.83
N SER A 6 -5.02 33.38 -17.94
CA SER A 6 -5.07 34.66 -17.20
C SER A 6 -6.28 34.86 -16.28
N LYS A 7 -7.05 33.79 -16.01
CA LYS A 7 -8.17 33.79 -15.06
C LYS A 7 -7.90 32.84 -13.90
N LYS A 8 -8.27 33.25 -12.68
CA LYS A 8 -8.27 32.39 -11.49
C LYS A 8 -9.53 31.53 -11.47
N ILE A 9 -9.36 30.21 -11.58
CA ILE A 9 -10.46 29.24 -11.64
C ILE A 9 -10.27 28.21 -10.52
N ALA A 10 -11.35 27.73 -9.92
CA ALA A 10 -11.28 26.62 -8.96
C ALA A 10 -10.83 25.34 -9.68
N ILE A 11 -9.93 24.56 -9.05
CA ILE A 11 -9.40 23.31 -9.66
C ILE A 11 -10.55 22.37 -10.07
N GLY A 12 -11.57 22.23 -9.21
CA GLY A 12 -12.74 21.42 -9.53
C GLY A 12 -13.50 21.87 -10.78
N LYS A 13 -13.54 23.19 -11.07
CA LYS A 13 -14.15 23.72 -12.31
C LYS A 13 -13.33 23.36 -13.54
N LEU A 14 -12.00 23.38 -13.44
CA LEU A 14 -11.08 22.99 -14.52
C LEU A 14 -11.27 21.51 -14.92
N CYS A 15 -11.58 20.66 -13.94
CA CYS A 15 -11.71 19.21 -14.13
C CYS A 15 -13.17 18.72 -14.29
N ARG A 16 -14.15 19.62 -14.49
CA ARG A 16 -15.57 19.23 -14.66
C ARG A 16 -15.84 18.39 -15.91
N GLY A 17 -15.07 18.61 -16.97
CA GLY A 17 -15.25 17.93 -18.26
C GLY A 17 -14.68 16.51 -18.32
N VAL A 18 -14.16 15.97 -17.21
CA VAL A 18 -13.59 14.62 -17.18
C VAL A 18 -14.73 13.60 -17.07
N SER A 19 -14.86 12.73 -18.08
CA SER A 19 -15.85 11.65 -18.12
C SER A 19 -15.50 10.51 -17.15
N ILE A 20 -16.49 9.68 -16.82
CA ILE A 20 -16.30 8.51 -15.93
C ILE A 20 -15.23 7.57 -16.51
N ASN A 21 -14.33 7.10 -15.65
CA ASN A 21 -13.14 6.29 -15.97
C ASN A 21 -12.13 6.96 -16.92
N GLN A 22 -12.31 8.23 -17.27
CA GLN A 22 -11.34 8.99 -18.03
C GLN A 22 -10.25 9.55 -17.10
N THR A 23 -9.03 9.55 -17.62
CA THR A 23 -7.89 10.25 -17.02
C THR A 23 -7.49 11.40 -17.94
N VAL A 24 -7.38 12.61 -17.39
CA VAL A 24 -6.93 13.79 -18.10
C VAL A 24 -5.67 14.30 -17.42
N THR A 25 -4.61 14.48 -18.21
CA THR A 25 -3.35 15.07 -17.73
C THR A 25 -3.08 16.34 -18.52
N TRP A 26 -2.64 17.39 -17.82
CA TRP A 26 -2.25 18.64 -18.47
C TRP A 26 -0.74 18.66 -18.65
N HIS A 27 -0.29 18.68 -19.91
CA HIS A 27 1.14 18.68 -20.25
C HIS A 27 1.87 20.00 -19.91
N SER A 28 1.14 21.12 -19.79
CA SER A 28 1.69 22.39 -19.34
C SER A 28 1.50 22.58 -17.85
N LYS A 29 2.53 23.13 -17.18
CA LYS A 29 2.41 23.55 -15.77
C LYS A 29 1.34 24.63 -15.65
N LYS A 30 0.57 24.57 -14.58
CA LYS A 30 -0.40 25.59 -14.18
C LYS A 30 -0.01 26.14 -12.82
N LYS A 31 -0.20 27.45 -12.60
CA LYS A 31 0.03 28.04 -11.28
C LYS A 31 -1.09 27.61 -10.34
N VAL A 32 -0.79 26.73 -9.39
CA VAL A 32 -1.69 26.32 -8.32
C VAL A 32 -1.22 27.03 -7.06
N SER A 33 -2.05 27.96 -6.56
CA SER A 33 -1.68 28.79 -5.40
C SER A 33 -0.32 29.48 -5.53
N GLY A 34 0.03 29.96 -6.73
CA GLY A 34 1.31 30.62 -7.02
C GLY A 34 2.44 29.69 -7.45
N ILE A 35 2.33 28.38 -7.20
CA ILE A 35 3.37 27.40 -7.50
C ILE A 35 3.11 26.74 -8.86
N PRO A 36 4.09 26.71 -9.79
CA PRO A 36 3.91 26.08 -11.10
C PRO A 36 3.96 24.55 -10.99
N LEU A 37 2.80 23.91 -11.13
CA LEU A 37 2.64 22.47 -10.93
C LEU A 37 1.92 21.81 -12.12
N TYR A 38 2.19 20.53 -12.33
CA TYR A 38 1.41 19.68 -13.23
C TYR A 38 0.15 19.20 -12.53
N ILE A 39 -0.92 19.07 -13.30
CA ILE A 39 -2.22 18.62 -12.81
C ILE A 39 -2.60 17.37 -13.58
N ALA A 40 -3.13 16.38 -12.87
CA ALA A 40 -3.82 15.24 -13.43
C ALA A 40 -5.15 15.06 -12.71
N ALA A 41 -6.18 14.63 -13.45
CA ALA A 41 -7.47 14.32 -12.88
C ALA A 41 -7.97 12.98 -13.42
N ARG A 42 -8.61 12.20 -12.55
CA ARG A 42 -9.28 10.96 -12.92
C ARG A 42 -10.65 10.94 -12.29
N ARG A 43 -11.68 10.66 -13.07
CA ARG A 43 -13.04 10.53 -12.54
C ARG A 43 -13.38 9.07 -12.33
N THR A 44 -13.63 8.69 -11.09
CA THR A 44 -14.19 7.39 -10.72
C THR A 44 -15.72 7.51 -10.63
N LEU A 45 -16.43 6.38 -10.59
CA LEU A 45 -17.90 6.33 -10.42
C LEU A 45 -18.40 7.15 -9.21
N LYS A 46 -17.59 7.26 -8.14
CA LYS A 46 -17.99 7.91 -6.89
C LYS A 46 -17.36 9.29 -6.66
N VAL A 47 -16.14 9.53 -7.17
CA VAL A 47 -15.32 10.69 -6.76
C VAL A 47 -14.48 11.18 -7.94
N LEU A 48 -14.23 12.50 -7.98
CA LEU A 48 -13.23 13.13 -8.83
C LEU A 48 -11.89 13.18 -8.09
N LEU A 49 -10.91 12.40 -8.53
CA LEU A 49 -9.55 12.44 -8.03
C LEU A 49 -8.77 13.52 -8.78
N ILE A 50 -8.13 14.43 -8.04
CA ILE A 50 -7.25 15.45 -8.61
C ILE A 50 -5.89 15.32 -7.93
N VAL A 51 -4.85 15.15 -8.73
CA VAL A 51 -3.47 14.99 -8.29
C VAL A 51 -2.65 16.14 -8.85
N VAL A 52 -1.81 16.73 -8.01
CA VAL A 52 -0.92 17.83 -8.38
C VAL A 52 0.52 17.38 -8.13
N ALA A 53 1.41 17.59 -9.09
CA ALA A 53 2.78 17.10 -9.03
C ALA A 53 3.79 18.15 -9.55
N THR A 54 5.01 18.09 -9.03
CA THR A 54 6.14 18.89 -9.53
C THR A 54 6.82 18.27 -10.75
N LYS A 55 6.73 16.94 -10.89
CA LYS A 55 7.34 16.14 -11.96
C LYS A 55 6.40 15.92 -13.15
N LYS A 56 6.99 15.61 -14.32
CA LYS A 56 6.32 15.52 -15.64
C LYS A 56 5.15 14.52 -15.64
N PRO A 57 4.06 14.78 -16.39
CA PRO A 57 2.78 14.10 -16.21
C PRO A 57 2.62 12.64 -16.67
N GLY A 58 3.63 12.03 -17.28
CA GLY A 58 3.50 10.71 -17.93
C GLY A 58 2.93 9.60 -17.05
N SER A 59 3.16 9.67 -15.73
CA SER A 59 2.77 8.64 -14.76
C SER A 59 2.11 9.19 -13.49
N ILE A 60 1.64 10.47 -13.45
CA ILE A 60 1.20 11.11 -12.18
C ILE A 60 0.13 10.29 -11.45
N ILE A 61 -0.89 9.80 -12.16
CA ILE A 61 -1.99 9.04 -11.55
C ILE A 61 -1.51 7.66 -11.09
N ASP A 62 -0.69 6.99 -11.88
CA ASP A 62 -0.16 5.67 -11.55
C ASP A 62 0.81 5.73 -10.37
N ASP A 63 1.66 6.75 -10.31
CA ASP A 63 2.54 7.01 -9.17
C ASP A 63 1.73 7.35 -7.92
N TYR A 64 0.69 8.17 -8.04
CA TYR A 64 -0.20 8.47 -6.92
C TYR A 64 -0.95 7.23 -6.43
N SER A 65 -1.27 6.29 -7.33
CA SER A 65 -1.92 5.03 -6.95
C SER A 65 -1.08 4.21 -5.96
N LYS A 66 0.26 4.28 -6.04
CA LYS A 66 1.20 3.59 -5.13
C LYS A 66 1.06 4.08 -3.68
N ARG A 67 0.54 5.28 -3.44
CA ARG A 67 0.29 5.84 -2.09
C ARG A 67 -0.61 4.93 -1.26
N TRP A 68 -1.58 4.28 -1.90
CA TRP A 68 -2.55 3.40 -1.21
C TRP A 68 -1.88 2.19 -0.52
N SER A 69 -0.68 1.82 -0.96
CA SER A 69 0.11 0.75 -0.33
C SER A 69 0.40 1.04 1.15
N ILE A 70 0.60 2.31 1.52
CA ILE A 70 0.87 2.70 2.90
C ILE A 70 -0.36 2.50 3.80
N GLU A 71 -1.56 2.79 3.31
CA GLU A 71 -2.81 2.53 4.05
C GLU A 71 -3.01 1.02 4.31
N THR A 72 -2.60 0.19 3.34
CA THR A 72 -2.59 -1.26 3.49
C THR A 72 -1.58 -1.70 4.55
N MET A 73 -0.36 -1.15 4.50
CA MET A 73 0.68 -1.41 5.50
C MET A 73 0.25 -1.02 6.91
N PHE A 74 -0.29 0.20 7.11
CA PHE A 74 -0.76 0.63 8.43
C PHE A 74 -1.89 -0.24 8.96
N GLY A 75 -2.83 -0.67 8.12
CA GLY A 75 -3.85 -1.59 8.59
C GLY A 75 -3.30 -2.97 8.96
N ASN A 76 -2.26 -3.46 8.29
CA ASN A 76 -1.58 -4.71 8.66
C ASN A 76 -0.85 -4.58 10.01
N LEU A 77 -0.25 -3.43 10.31
CA LEU A 77 0.39 -3.16 11.61
C LEU A 77 -0.64 -3.09 12.74
N LYS A 78 -1.81 -2.51 12.47
CA LYS A 78 -2.92 -2.38 13.41
C LYS A 78 -3.78 -3.66 13.42
N SER A 79 -5.10 -3.49 13.50
CA SER A 79 -6.10 -4.54 13.70
C SER A 79 -6.09 -5.69 12.67
N ARG A 80 -5.59 -5.50 11.44
CA ARG A 80 -5.64 -6.57 10.40
C ARG A 80 -4.51 -7.60 10.52
N GLY A 81 -3.45 -7.32 11.30
CA GLY A 81 -2.28 -8.18 11.38
C GLY A 81 -1.67 -8.29 12.78
N PHE A 82 -0.79 -7.33 13.12
CA PHE A 82 0.01 -7.36 14.35
C PHE A 82 -0.70 -6.80 15.59
N ASN A 83 -1.83 -6.13 15.41
CA ASN A 83 -2.65 -5.58 16.48
C ASN A 83 -1.89 -4.59 17.36
N LEU A 84 -1.06 -3.73 16.77
CA LEU A 84 -0.21 -2.79 17.49
C LEU A 84 -0.98 -1.93 18.52
N GLU A 85 -2.20 -1.52 18.19
CA GLU A 85 -3.05 -0.68 19.04
C GLU A 85 -3.43 -1.38 20.36
N SER A 86 -3.48 -2.71 20.42
CA SER A 86 -3.81 -3.42 21.67
C SER A 86 -2.66 -3.46 22.68
N THR A 87 -1.45 -3.04 22.27
CA THR A 87 -0.30 -3.00 23.18
C THR A 87 -0.38 -1.84 24.18
N ASN A 88 -1.24 -0.83 23.93
CA ASN A 88 -1.39 0.38 24.73
C ASN A 88 -0.05 1.00 25.14
N MET A 89 0.96 0.91 24.26
CA MET A 89 2.32 1.34 24.55
C MET A 89 2.43 2.87 24.50
N ILE A 90 2.69 3.50 25.64
CA ILE A 90 2.79 4.96 25.78
C ILE A 90 4.25 5.46 25.68
N ASN A 91 5.22 4.61 26.06
CA ASN A 91 6.63 4.98 26.06
C ASN A 91 7.21 5.01 24.63
N LEU A 92 7.75 6.17 24.23
CA LEU A 92 8.27 6.41 22.88
C LEU A 92 9.50 5.57 22.54
N ASP A 93 10.46 5.40 23.45
CA ASP A 93 11.67 4.58 23.21
C ASP A 93 11.33 3.11 22.96
N ARG A 94 10.33 2.59 23.67
CA ARG A 94 9.83 1.23 23.45
C ARG A 94 9.08 1.12 22.13
N MET A 95 8.32 2.16 21.76
CA MET A 95 7.60 2.19 20.49
C MET A 95 8.56 2.20 19.31
N ASP A 96 9.66 2.96 19.39
CA ASP A 96 10.69 2.99 18.34
C ASP A 96 11.32 1.59 18.11
N LYS A 97 11.73 0.92 19.20
CA LYS A 97 12.24 -0.45 19.15
C LYS A 97 11.21 -1.43 18.56
N LEU A 98 9.96 -1.30 18.96
CA LEU A 98 8.87 -2.13 18.46
C LEU A 98 8.61 -1.90 16.96
N MET A 99 8.69 -0.65 16.49
CA MET A 99 8.56 -0.32 15.07
C MET A 99 9.69 -0.92 14.24
N GLY A 100 10.93 -0.91 14.75
CA GLY A 100 12.05 -1.62 14.14
C GLY A 100 11.77 -3.13 13.98
N LEU A 101 11.33 -3.78 15.06
CA LEU A 101 10.96 -5.20 15.04
C LEU A 101 9.80 -5.52 14.10
N LEU A 102 8.75 -4.68 14.10
CA LEU A 102 7.60 -4.83 13.23
C LEU A 102 7.97 -4.68 11.75
N THR A 103 8.93 -3.81 11.43
CA THR A 103 9.41 -3.64 10.05
C THR A 103 10.01 -4.94 9.54
N ILE A 104 10.86 -5.59 10.34
CA ILE A 104 11.44 -6.90 10.01
C ILE A 104 10.32 -7.95 9.88
N ALA A 105 9.37 -7.96 10.81
CA ALA A 105 8.24 -8.90 10.78
C ALA A 105 7.35 -8.72 9.54
N VAL A 106 7.11 -7.48 9.10
CA VAL A 106 6.35 -7.17 7.87
C VAL A 106 7.09 -7.71 6.66
N VAL A 107 8.39 -7.42 6.53
CA VAL A 107 9.22 -7.92 5.41
C VAL A 107 9.19 -9.44 5.38
N TRP A 108 9.35 -10.09 6.53
CA TRP A 108 9.29 -11.55 6.62
C TRP A 108 7.95 -12.11 6.17
N CYS A 109 6.83 -11.52 6.62
CA CYS A 109 5.49 -11.91 6.17
C CYS A 109 5.33 -11.75 4.65
N LEU A 110 5.85 -10.68 4.06
CA LEU A 110 5.76 -10.44 2.61
C LEU A 110 6.57 -11.47 1.82
N LEU A 111 7.80 -11.79 2.25
CA LEU A 111 8.66 -12.78 1.59
C LEU A 111 8.07 -14.20 1.68
N VAL A 112 7.59 -14.59 2.86
CA VAL A 112 6.94 -15.90 3.06
C VAL A 112 5.65 -15.97 2.24
N GLY A 113 4.87 -14.88 2.24
CA GLY A 113 3.69 -14.75 1.41
C GLY A 113 4.01 -14.91 -0.08
N HIS A 114 5.07 -14.28 -0.57
CA HIS A 114 5.53 -14.38 -1.95
C HIS A 114 5.88 -15.81 -2.35
N ARG A 115 6.65 -16.53 -1.52
CA ARG A 115 6.95 -17.96 -1.78
C ARG A 115 5.70 -18.82 -1.74
N CYS A 116 4.81 -18.61 -0.77
CA CYS A 116 3.55 -19.34 -0.68
C CYS A 116 2.65 -19.07 -1.89
N TYR A 117 2.67 -17.84 -2.42
CA TYR A 117 1.94 -17.46 -3.62
C TYR A 117 2.50 -18.16 -4.87
N GLY A 118 3.82 -18.16 -5.04
CA GLY A 118 4.49 -18.88 -6.14
C GLY A 118 4.15 -20.37 -6.17
N ASN A 119 4.05 -21.00 -5.00
CA ASN A 119 3.67 -22.42 -4.90
C ASN A 119 2.17 -22.68 -5.11
N ALA A 120 1.31 -21.71 -4.83
CA ALA A 120 -0.15 -21.88 -4.90
C ALA A 120 -0.75 -21.59 -6.28
N ASN A 121 0.04 -21.07 -7.24
CA ASN A 121 -0.32 -20.64 -8.59
C ASN A 121 -1.41 -19.55 -8.70
N LYS A 122 -2.45 -19.50 -7.86
CA LYS A 122 -3.43 -18.41 -7.72
C LYS A 122 -4.04 -18.34 -6.32
N LEU A 123 -4.37 -17.13 -5.87
CA LEU A 123 -5.17 -16.92 -4.66
C LEU A 123 -6.67 -17.08 -4.97
N PRO A 124 -7.46 -17.75 -4.10
CA PRO A 124 -8.90 -17.82 -4.27
C PRO A 124 -9.49 -16.41 -4.25
N LEU A 125 -10.39 -16.14 -5.20
CA LEU A 125 -11.07 -14.86 -5.33
C LEU A 125 -12.39 -14.90 -4.57
N ASN A 126 -12.71 -13.80 -3.89
CA ASN A 126 -14.04 -13.60 -3.32
C ASN A 126 -15.06 -13.25 -4.42
N LYS A 127 -16.36 -13.26 -4.07
CA LYS A 127 -17.48 -12.87 -4.96
C LYS A 127 -17.29 -11.52 -5.67
N HIS A 128 -16.49 -10.61 -5.08
CA HIS A 128 -16.16 -9.30 -5.65
C HIS A 128 -14.85 -9.27 -6.45
N TYR A 129 -14.37 -10.42 -6.94
CA TYR A 129 -13.15 -10.58 -7.75
C TYR A 129 -11.87 -10.01 -7.12
N ARG A 130 -11.82 -9.93 -5.78
CA ARG A 130 -10.62 -9.57 -5.03
C ARG A 130 -10.02 -10.82 -4.38
N PRO A 131 -8.68 -10.93 -4.27
CA PRO A 131 -8.06 -12.01 -3.53
C PRO A 131 -8.63 -12.12 -2.11
N ALA A 132 -8.96 -13.33 -1.68
CA ALA A 132 -9.50 -13.58 -0.34
C ALA A 132 -8.51 -13.20 0.77
N LYS A 133 -7.21 -13.27 0.48
CA LYS A 133 -6.12 -12.89 1.38
C LYS A 133 -5.11 -12.03 0.65
N SER A 134 -4.55 -11.04 1.36
CA SER A 134 -3.37 -10.31 0.91
C SER A 134 -2.12 -11.19 1.01
N LEU A 135 -1.07 -10.83 0.28
CA LEU A 135 0.23 -11.51 0.35
C LEU A 135 0.77 -11.54 1.79
N PHE A 136 0.70 -10.40 2.46
CA PHE A 136 1.04 -10.27 3.88
C PHE A 136 0.28 -11.26 4.75
N ARG A 137 -1.05 -11.38 4.55
CA ARG A 137 -1.87 -12.27 5.39
C ARG A 137 -1.55 -13.74 5.15
N LEU A 138 -1.27 -14.12 3.90
CA LEU A 138 -0.84 -15.47 3.56
C LEU A 138 0.46 -15.83 4.30
N GLY A 139 1.44 -14.93 4.29
CA GLY A 139 2.70 -15.12 4.99
C GLY A 139 2.55 -15.14 6.50
N LEU A 140 1.77 -14.21 7.07
CA LEU A 140 1.49 -14.17 8.51
C LEU A 140 0.79 -15.46 8.99
N ASP A 141 -0.19 -15.97 8.25
CA ASP A 141 -0.88 -17.23 8.57
C ASP A 141 0.07 -18.44 8.46
N ARG A 142 1.05 -18.42 7.54
CA ARG A 142 2.09 -19.45 7.45
C ARG A 142 3.06 -19.37 8.63
N LEU A 143 3.58 -18.19 8.94
CA LEU A 143 4.48 -17.96 10.07
C LEU A 143 3.81 -18.39 11.39
N ARG A 144 2.56 -17.97 11.64
CA ARG A 144 1.79 -18.36 12.83
C ARG A 144 1.63 -19.87 12.94
N ARG A 145 1.37 -20.58 11.83
CA ARG A 145 1.27 -22.04 11.82
C ARG A 145 2.59 -22.70 12.16
N VAL A 146 3.69 -22.26 11.55
CA VAL A 146 5.00 -22.87 11.79
C VAL A 146 5.50 -22.59 13.20
N LEU A 147 5.37 -21.36 13.71
CA LEU A 147 5.76 -21.03 15.08
C LEU A 147 4.96 -21.84 16.12
N LYS A 148 3.65 -21.99 15.92
CA LYS A 148 2.81 -22.83 16.80
C LYS A 148 3.18 -24.31 16.73
N LYS A 149 3.45 -24.85 15.53
CA LYS A 149 3.83 -26.26 15.32
C LYS A 149 5.27 -26.58 15.75
N SER A 150 6.19 -25.64 15.58
CA SER A 150 7.59 -25.77 16.03
C SER A 150 7.66 -25.90 17.56
N CYS A 151 6.82 -25.17 18.30
CA CYS A 151 6.64 -25.38 19.74
C CYS A 151 6.08 -26.78 20.08
N ALA A 152 5.48 -27.48 19.12
CA ALA A 152 4.89 -28.82 19.28
C ALA A 152 5.76 -29.96 18.72
N LYS A 153 7.09 -29.76 18.55
CA LYS A 153 8.13 -30.76 18.23
C LYS A 153 8.22 -31.37 16.81
N ASN A 154 7.36 -31.07 15.84
CA ASN A 154 7.27 -31.91 14.62
C ASN A 154 7.54 -31.27 13.24
N ASP A 155 8.28 -30.15 13.12
CA ASP A 155 8.53 -29.55 11.79
C ASP A 155 9.79 -28.67 11.70
N GLN A 156 10.96 -29.24 12.03
CA GLN A 156 12.24 -28.52 12.08
C GLN A 156 12.71 -28.00 10.70
N THR A 157 12.47 -28.76 9.64
CA THR A 157 12.84 -28.40 8.25
C THR A 157 12.08 -27.17 7.76
N THR A 158 10.77 -27.12 8.03
CA THR A 158 9.92 -25.98 7.67
C THR A 158 10.32 -24.69 8.40
N TYR A 159 10.84 -24.78 9.63
CA TYR A 159 11.33 -23.63 10.38
C TYR A 159 12.67 -23.11 9.85
N LEU A 160 13.61 -24.00 9.55
CA LEU A 160 14.91 -23.64 8.97
C LEU A 160 14.76 -22.99 7.59
N ASP A 161 13.82 -23.47 6.77
CA ASP A 161 13.49 -22.84 5.49
C ASP A 161 12.95 -21.42 5.66
N LEU A 162 12.18 -21.15 6.72
CA LEU A 162 11.69 -19.81 7.01
C LEU A 162 12.78 -18.85 7.50
N LEU A 163 13.75 -19.35 8.25
CA LEU A 163 14.91 -18.57 8.67
C LEU A 163 15.84 -18.28 7.47
N ASN A 164 16.02 -19.26 6.59
CA ASN A 164 16.80 -19.10 5.36
C ASN A 164 16.18 -18.10 4.36
N ILE A 165 14.91 -17.75 4.51
CA ILE A 165 14.28 -16.67 3.73
C ILE A 165 14.87 -15.30 4.08
N LEU A 166 15.27 -15.10 5.34
CA LEU A 166 15.86 -13.84 5.79
C LEU A 166 17.38 -13.78 5.57
N SER A 167 18.06 -14.93 5.51
CA SER A 167 19.52 -14.99 5.27
C SER A 167 19.91 -15.01 3.80
N ARG A 168 18.98 -15.34 2.89
CA ARG A 168 19.20 -15.28 1.43
C ARG A 168 18.71 -13.94 0.88
N THR A 169 19.38 -12.88 1.28
CA THR A 169 19.39 -11.56 0.60
C THR A 169 20.82 -11.15 0.38
#